data_AF-A0A800IJ17-F1
#
_entry.id   AF-A0A800IJ17-F1
#
_cell.length_a   1.000
_cell.length_b   1.000
_cell.length_c   1.000
_cell.angle_alpha   90.00
_cell.angle_beta   90.00
_cell.angle_gamma   90.00
#
_symmetry.space_group_name_H-M   'P 1'
#
loop_
_entity.id
_entity.type
_entity.pdbx_description
1 polymer ?
#
loop_
_entity_poly.entity_id
_entity_poly.type
_entity_poly.pdbx_seq_one_letter_code
_entity_poly.pdbx_strand_id
1 'polypeptide(L)'
;MKKKVAFTGMLTSAAVVLGFIIVGMFSIDISHAQGQAAAVAIFTEHECQGCHSVQIAKIDLDIGELEPDEIDEDAPDLSAVGLKHEIDWLKLYLKKKNKQNDEKHEKKFRGTDEEFEVLTNWLVSMKTEVETKK
;
A
#
# COMPACT_ATOMS: atom_id res chain seq x y z
N MET A 1 42.62 -30.36 -46.30
CA MET A 1 42.90 -31.24 -45.14
C MET A 1 43.05 -30.39 -43.88
N LYS A 2 42.43 -30.87 -42.80
CA LYS A 2 42.27 -30.36 -41.42
C LYS A 2 43.30 -29.32 -40.92
N LYS A 3 42.81 -28.18 -40.41
CA LYS A 3 43.53 -27.35 -39.42
C LYS A 3 42.76 -27.40 -38.09
N LYS A 4 43.37 -28.04 -37.10
CA LYS A 4 43.00 -27.97 -35.69
C LYS A 4 43.37 -26.56 -35.21
N VAL A 5 42.46 -25.88 -34.52
CA VAL A 5 42.81 -24.73 -33.70
C VAL A 5 42.51 -25.10 -32.26
N ALA A 6 43.55 -24.95 -31.45
CA ALA A 6 43.65 -25.45 -30.09
C ALA A 6 42.75 -24.67 -29.13
N PHE A 7 42.09 -25.43 -28.27
CA PHE A 7 41.37 -24.97 -27.10
C PHE A 7 42.39 -24.82 -25.96
N THR A 8 42.79 -23.58 -25.71
CA THR A 8 43.64 -23.15 -24.58
C THR A 8 43.09 -21.77 -24.22
N GLY A 9 42.56 -21.43 -23.06
CA GLY A 9 42.44 -22.02 -21.74
C GLY A 9 42.06 -20.86 -20.81
N MET A 10 41.70 -21.16 -19.56
CA MET A 10 41.64 -20.23 -18.42
C MET A 10 40.36 -19.37 -18.31
N LEU A 11 39.36 -19.84 -17.56
CA LEU A 11 39.20 -19.63 -16.10
C LEU A 11 39.28 -18.15 -15.69
N THR A 12 38.17 -17.42 -15.86
CA THR A 12 37.82 -16.31 -14.97
C THR A 12 36.47 -16.59 -14.34
N SER A 13 36.54 -17.38 -13.27
CA SER A 13 35.83 -17.20 -12.01
C SER A 13 34.35 -16.79 -12.07
N ALA A 14 33.50 -17.76 -11.71
CA ALA A 14 32.08 -17.64 -11.37
C ALA A 14 31.74 -16.63 -10.23
N ALA A 15 32.66 -15.73 -9.84
CA ALA A 15 32.48 -14.76 -8.75
C ALA A 15 31.73 -13.48 -9.17
N VAL A 16 31.66 -13.16 -10.47
CA VAL A 16 30.96 -11.94 -10.94
C VAL A 16 29.44 -12.14 -11.02
N VAL A 17 28.98 -13.38 -11.24
CA VAL A 17 27.55 -13.71 -11.32
C VAL A 17 26.89 -13.78 -9.93
N LEU A 18 27.65 -14.11 -8.88
CA LEU A 18 27.18 -14.10 -7.49
C LEU A 18 27.11 -12.69 -6.88
N GLY A 19 27.80 -11.69 -7.43
CA GLY A 19 27.77 -10.30 -6.94
C GLY A 19 26.51 -9.52 -7.33
N PHE A 20 25.87 -9.85 -8.45
CA PHE A 20 24.67 -9.15 -8.93
C PHE A 20 23.37 -9.62 -8.25
N ILE A 21 23.34 -10.83 -7.69
CA ILE A 21 22.14 -11.38 -7.05
C ILE A 21 21.90 -10.77 -5.65
N ILE A 22 22.96 -10.35 -4.95
CA ILE A 22 22.86 -9.87 -3.57
C ILE A 22 22.43 -8.38 -3.52
N VAL A 23 22.81 -7.57 -4.51
CA VAL A 23 22.49 -6.13 -4.55
C VAL A 23 21.02 -5.87 -4.91
N GLY A 24 20.38 -6.75 -5.69
CA GLY A 24 19.00 -6.57 -6.16
C GLY A 24 17.93 -6.75 -5.08
N MET A 25 18.17 -7.56 -4.04
CA MET A 25 17.18 -7.80 -2.97
C MET A 25 17.01 -6.59 -2.05
N PHE A 26 18.04 -5.78 -1.82
CA PHE A 26 17.96 -4.62 -0.93
C PHE A 26 17.23 -3.40 -1.52
N SER A 27 17.06 -3.34 -2.85
CA SER A 27 16.38 -2.20 -3.48
C SER A 27 14.86 -2.24 -3.33
N ILE A 28 14.27 -3.41 -3.10
CA ILE A 28 12.81 -3.59 -3.02
C ILE A 28 12.26 -3.01 -1.71
N ASP A 29 12.98 -3.18 -0.61
CA ASP A 29 12.54 -2.73 0.72
C ASP A 29 12.44 -1.20 0.83
N ILE A 30 13.36 -0.47 0.18
CA ILE A 30 13.38 1.00 0.21
C ILE A 30 12.18 1.58 -0.53
N SER A 31 11.85 1.05 -1.71
CA SER A 31 10.68 1.51 -2.47
C SER A 31 9.37 1.22 -1.76
N HIS A 32 9.25 0.07 -1.08
CA HIS A 32 8.07 -0.27 -0.29
C HIS A 32 7.89 0.66 0.90
N ALA A 33 8.97 0.93 1.65
CA ALA A 33 8.94 1.84 2.79
C ALA A 33 8.59 3.29 2.37
N GLN A 34 9.14 3.77 1.26
CA GLN A 34 8.82 5.10 0.74
C GLN A 34 7.37 5.20 0.27
N GLY A 35 6.85 4.17 -0.40
CA GLY A 35 5.45 4.09 -0.82
C GLY A 35 4.49 4.11 0.37
N GLN A 36 4.81 3.35 1.42
CA GLN A 36 4.02 3.35 2.66
C GLN A 36 4.05 4.72 3.34
N ALA A 37 5.22 5.34 3.52
CA ALA A 37 5.32 6.64 4.17
C ALA A 37 4.50 7.73 3.45
N ALA A 38 4.52 7.74 2.10
CA ALA A 38 3.71 8.66 1.31
C ALA A 38 2.21 8.42 1.50
N ALA A 39 1.77 7.16 1.50
CA ALA A 39 0.36 6.83 1.68
C ALA A 39 -0.14 7.18 3.09
N VAL A 40 0.66 6.94 4.13
CA VAL A 40 0.36 7.33 5.51
C VAL A 40 0.24 8.85 5.63
N ALA A 41 1.16 9.61 5.02
CA ALA A 41 1.08 11.06 5.00
C ALA A 41 -0.22 11.57 4.34
N ILE A 42 -0.62 10.99 3.20
CA ILE A 42 -1.88 11.32 2.52
C ILE A 42 -3.08 10.94 3.40
N PHE A 43 -3.05 9.78 4.06
CA PHE A 43 -4.12 9.33 4.95
C PHE A 43 -4.37 10.30 6.09
N THR A 44 -3.30 10.80 6.71
CA THR A 44 -3.37 11.78 7.80
C THR A 44 -3.73 13.18 7.29
N GLU A 45 -3.11 13.66 6.20
CA GLU A 45 -3.39 14.98 5.61
C GLU A 45 -4.87 15.14 5.20
N HIS A 46 -5.49 14.07 4.69
CA HIS A 46 -6.90 14.06 4.31
C HIS A 46 -7.80 13.51 5.43
N GLU A 47 -7.32 13.52 6.67
CA GLU A 47 -8.08 13.26 7.91
C GLU A 47 -8.83 11.92 7.91
N CYS A 48 -8.31 10.92 7.20
CA CYS A 48 -8.94 9.59 7.14
C CYS A 48 -8.94 8.91 8.52
N GLN A 49 -7.95 9.26 9.36
CA GLN A 49 -7.85 8.82 10.76
C GLN A 49 -8.94 9.35 11.69
N GLY A 50 -9.74 10.33 11.24
CA GLY A 50 -10.89 10.83 11.98
C GLY A 50 -12.01 9.80 12.13
N CYS A 51 -12.10 8.82 11.23
CA CYS A 51 -13.09 7.74 11.29
C CYS A 51 -12.44 6.35 11.21
N HIS A 52 -11.27 6.21 10.59
CA HIS A 52 -10.66 4.91 10.32
C HIS A 52 -9.31 4.73 10.99
N SER A 53 -9.14 3.63 11.73
CA SER A 53 -7.81 3.16 12.14
C SER A 53 -7.18 2.26 11.07
N VAL A 54 -5.85 2.10 11.15
CA VAL A 54 -5.07 1.11 10.39
C VAL A 54 -4.04 0.50 11.33
N GLN A 55 -4.47 -0.44 12.18
CA GLN A 55 -3.60 -1.02 13.22
C GLN A 55 -2.31 -1.65 12.69
N ILE A 56 -2.33 -2.28 11.51
CA ILE A 56 -1.10 -2.86 10.92
C ILE A 56 -0.07 -1.81 10.47
N ALA A 57 -0.52 -0.58 10.25
CA ALA A 57 0.32 0.57 9.99
C ALA A 57 0.55 1.44 11.25
N LYS A 58 0.02 1.01 12.41
CA LYS A 58 0.08 1.73 13.69
C LYS A 58 -0.56 3.12 13.62
N ILE A 59 -1.68 3.22 12.90
CA ILE A 59 -2.50 4.43 12.84
C ILE A 59 -3.73 4.18 13.70
N ASP A 60 -3.80 4.86 14.84
CA ASP A 60 -4.99 4.87 15.69
C ASP A 60 -5.98 5.96 15.21
N LEU A 61 -7.21 5.93 15.74
CA LEU A 61 -8.18 6.99 15.50
C LEU A 61 -7.67 8.32 16.09
N ASP A 62 -7.83 9.38 15.32
CA ASP A 62 -7.54 10.75 15.73
C ASP A 62 -8.60 11.68 15.15
N ILE A 63 -9.53 12.06 16.02
CA ILE A 63 -10.66 12.93 15.71
C ILE A 63 -10.28 14.41 15.63
N GLY A 64 -9.05 14.79 16.03
CA GLY A 64 -8.53 16.15 15.89
C GLY A 64 -9.51 17.27 16.28
N GLU A 65 -9.72 18.20 15.35
CA GLU A 65 -10.70 19.31 15.43
C GLU A 65 -12.01 19.02 14.69
N LEU A 66 -12.26 17.77 14.28
CA LEU A 66 -13.47 17.41 13.54
C LEU A 66 -14.71 17.64 14.40
N GLU A 67 -15.74 18.20 13.78
CA GLU A 67 -17.04 18.34 14.44
C GLU A 67 -17.70 16.95 14.59
N PRO A 68 -18.56 16.74 15.60
CA PRO A 68 -19.17 15.43 15.85
C PRO A 68 -19.96 14.85 14.66
N ASP A 69 -20.52 15.69 13.80
CA ASP A 69 -21.24 15.28 12.59
C ASP A 69 -20.31 14.92 11.42
N GLU A 70 -19.00 15.12 11.57
CA GLU A 70 -17.97 14.78 10.58
C GLU A 70 -17.28 13.45 10.86
N ILE A 71 -17.66 12.78 11.95
CA ILE A 71 -17.08 11.52 12.44
C ILE A 71 -18.11 10.40 12.27
N ASP A 72 -17.71 9.35 11.56
CA ASP A 72 -18.43 8.08 11.55
C ASP A 72 -17.85 7.17 12.64
N GLU A 73 -18.51 7.08 13.79
CA GLU A 73 -18.07 6.25 14.93
C GLU A 73 -18.15 4.74 14.63
N ASP A 74 -18.94 4.32 13.64
CA ASP A 74 -19.12 2.93 13.23
C ASP A 74 -18.16 2.51 12.11
N ALA A 75 -17.31 3.44 11.66
CA ALA A 75 -16.32 3.19 10.63
C ALA A 75 -15.30 2.11 11.06
N PRO A 76 -15.06 1.08 10.21
CA PRO A 76 -14.20 -0.04 10.60
C PRO A 76 -12.70 0.30 10.48
N ASP A 77 -11.89 -0.48 11.18
CA ASP A 77 -10.43 -0.57 10.92
C ASP A 77 -10.17 -1.09 9.49
N LEU A 78 -9.20 -0.47 8.82
CA LEU A 78 -8.89 -0.74 7.41
C LEU A 78 -7.70 -1.68 7.19
N SER A 79 -7.12 -2.28 8.24
CA SER A 79 -5.98 -3.20 8.11
C SER A 79 -6.25 -4.43 7.24
N ALA A 80 -7.52 -4.79 7.08
CA ALA A 80 -7.97 -5.92 6.27
C ALA A 80 -8.83 -5.49 5.06
N VAL A 81 -8.87 -4.20 4.70
CA VAL A 81 -9.78 -3.70 3.65
C VAL A 81 -9.48 -4.33 2.28
N GLY A 82 -8.20 -4.62 1.99
CA GLY A 82 -7.77 -5.30 0.77
C GLY A 82 -8.13 -6.78 0.69
N LEU A 83 -8.62 -7.40 1.77
CA LEU A 83 -9.23 -8.73 1.72
C LEU A 83 -10.71 -8.68 1.28
N LYS A 84 -11.37 -7.53 1.49
CA LYS A 84 -12.81 -7.37 1.26
C LYS A 84 -13.11 -6.71 -0.08
N HIS A 85 -12.22 -5.83 -0.53
CA HIS A 85 -12.46 -4.98 -1.69
C HIS A 85 -11.25 -4.90 -2.61
N GLU A 86 -11.55 -4.98 -3.91
CA GLU A 86 -10.57 -4.77 -4.98
C GLU A 86 -10.35 -3.27 -5.24
N ILE A 87 -9.27 -2.95 -5.95
CA ILE A 87 -8.85 -1.56 -6.21
C ILE A 87 -9.94 -0.72 -6.89
N ASP A 88 -10.64 -1.26 -7.88
CA ASP A 88 -11.69 -0.54 -8.59
C ASP A 88 -12.88 -0.22 -7.68
N TRP A 89 -13.20 -1.13 -6.77
CA TRP A 89 -14.26 -0.91 -5.78
C TRP A 89 -13.88 0.25 -4.86
N LEU A 90 -12.65 0.24 -4.31
CA LEU A 90 -12.14 1.30 -3.42
C LEU A 90 -12.17 2.66 -4.11
N LYS A 91 -11.69 2.70 -5.36
CA LYS A 91 -11.68 3.93 -6.16
C LYS A 91 -13.08 4.49 -6.39
N LEU A 92 -14.07 3.65 -6.68
CA LEU A 92 -15.45 4.10 -6.86
C LEU A 92 -16.09 4.51 -5.54
N TYR A 93 -15.83 3.79 -4.45
CA TYR A 93 -16.42 4.06 -3.15
C TYR A 93 -15.94 5.41 -2.56
N LEU A 94 -14.62 5.66 -2.56
CA LEU A 94 -14.04 6.92 -2.09
C LEU A 94 -14.40 8.13 -2.97
N LYS A 95 -14.78 7.89 -4.24
CA LYS A 95 -15.34 8.91 -5.14
C LYS A 95 -16.87 9.05 -5.00
N LYS A 96 -17.52 8.36 -4.04
CA LYS A 96 -18.97 8.32 -3.80
C LYS A 96 -19.79 7.88 -5.03
N LYS A 97 -19.18 7.03 -5.87
CA LYS A 97 -19.76 6.43 -7.09
C LYS A 97 -20.25 5.01 -6.88
N ASN A 98 -19.81 4.35 -5.81
CA ASN A 98 -20.33 3.06 -5.37
C ASN A 98 -21.00 3.16 -3.99
N LYS A 99 -21.69 2.09 -3.58
CA LYS A 99 -22.32 1.94 -2.28
C LYS A 99 -21.89 0.66 -1.58
N GLN A 100 -21.87 0.70 -0.25
CA GLN A 100 -21.79 -0.45 0.64
C GLN A 100 -23.04 -0.43 1.51
N ASN A 101 -23.79 -1.53 1.55
CA ASN A 101 -25.05 -1.61 2.33
C ASN A 101 -26.02 -0.44 2.03
N ASP A 102 -26.19 -0.12 0.74
CA ASP A 102 -26.99 1.02 0.25
C ASP A 102 -26.50 2.43 0.61
N GLU A 103 -25.40 2.53 1.34
CA GLU A 103 -24.78 3.78 1.79
C GLU A 103 -23.52 4.11 0.98
N LYS A 104 -23.25 5.41 0.80
CA LYS A 104 -22.01 5.88 0.18
C LYS A 104 -21.04 6.21 1.29
N HIS A 105 -19.74 6.16 1.00
CA HIS A 105 -18.72 6.68 1.91
C HIS A 105 -19.09 8.10 2.36
N GLU A 106 -18.89 8.40 3.65
CA GLU A 106 -19.34 9.65 4.27
C GLU A 106 -18.74 10.86 3.55
N LYS A 107 -17.41 10.87 3.44
CA LYS A 107 -16.67 11.93 2.74
C LYS A 107 -16.24 11.49 1.34
N LYS A 108 -16.27 12.40 0.37
CA LYS A 108 -15.62 12.18 -0.93
C LYS A 108 -14.15 12.58 -0.77
N PHE A 109 -13.21 11.76 -1.25
CA PHE A 109 -11.80 12.12 -1.26
C PHE A 109 -11.54 13.42 -2.05
N ARG A 110 -10.69 14.31 -1.51
CA ARG A 110 -10.47 15.67 -2.05
C ARG A 110 -9.02 15.97 -2.48
N GLY A 111 -8.10 15.02 -2.35
CA GLY A 111 -6.74 15.16 -2.87
C GLY A 111 -6.66 15.08 -4.40
N THR A 112 -5.44 15.20 -4.89
CA THR A 112 -5.06 15.07 -6.31
C THR A 112 -5.27 13.64 -6.83
N ASP A 113 -5.29 13.46 -8.14
CA ASP A 113 -5.41 12.12 -8.73
C ASP A 113 -4.18 11.25 -8.41
N GLU A 114 -2.98 11.85 -8.33
CA GLU A 114 -1.76 11.15 -7.92
C GLU A 114 -1.84 10.67 -6.46
N GLU A 115 -2.27 11.53 -5.53
CA GLU A 115 -2.47 11.16 -4.13
C GLU A 115 -3.53 10.07 -4.00
N PHE A 116 -4.61 10.18 -4.77
CA PHE A 116 -5.68 9.19 -4.78
C PHE A 116 -5.19 7.80 -5.21
N GLU A 117 -4.34 7.74 -6.23
CA GLU A 117 -3.72 6.49 -6.69
C GLU A 117 -2.78 5.91 -5.62
N VAL A 118 -1.94 6.73 -4.98
CA VAL A 118 -1.06 6.28 -3.90
C VAL A 118 -1.88 5.70 -2.74
N LEU A 119 -2.89 6.43 -2.28
CA LEU A 119 -3.75 6.02 -1.18
C LEU A 119 -4.50 4.72 -1.49
N THR A 120 -5.16 4.63 -2.64
CA THR A 120 -5.98 3.44 -2.98
C THR A 120 -5.14 2.19 -3.23
N ASN A 121 -3.95 2.33 -3.83
CA ASN A 121 -3.00 1.22 -3.99
C ASN A 121 -2.47 0.73 -2.64
N TRP A 122 -2.25 1.64 -1.70
CA TRP A 122 -1.88 1.28 -0.34
C TRP A 122 -3.02 0.56 0.38
N LEU A 123 -4.25 1.07 0.34
CA LEU A 123 -5.43 0.44 0.97
C LEU A 123 -5.70 -0.96 0.44
N VAL A 124 -5.64 -1.20 -0.88
CA VAL A 124 -5.86 -2.56 -1.43
C VAL A 124 -4.75 -3.54 -1.03
N SER A 125 -3.57 -3.04 -0.63
CA SER A 125 -2.49 -3.88 -0.13
C SER A 125 -2.66 -4.30 1.34
N MET A 126 -3.60 -3.69 2.07
CA MET A 126 -3.92 -4.02 3.47
C MET A 126 -4.68 -5.36 3.54
N LYS A 127 -3.91 -6.46 3.54
CA LYS A 127 -4.42 -7.84 3.45
C LYS A 127 -4.20 -8.68 4.70
N THR A 128 -4.04 -8.02 5.85
CA THR A 128 -3.75 -8.69 7.11
C THR A 128 -4.96 -8.62 8.01
N GLU A 129 -5.49 -9.78 8.41
CA GLU A 129 -6.52 -9.83 9.44
C GLU A 129 -5.91 -9.36 10.77
N VAL A 130 -6.53 -8.35 11.38
CA VAL A 130 -6.22 -7.98 12.76
C VAL A 130 -7.05 -8.91 13.65
N GLU A 131 -6.37 -9.76 14.41
CA GLU A 131 -6.95 -10.57 15.47
C GLU A 131 -7.63 -9.64 16.49
N THR A 132 -8.92 -9.37 16.31
CA THR A 132 -9.71 -8.63 17.29
C THR A 132 -9.94 -9.59 18.46
N LYS A 133 -9.17 -9.41 19.54
CA LYS A 133 -9.47 -10.08 20.82
C LYS A 133 -10.86 -9.62 21.26
N LYS A 134 -11.83 -10.53 21.14
CA LYS A 134 -13.14 -10.42 21.78
C LYS A 134 -13.04 -10.41 23.29
#